data_AF-A0A2G9QKQ9-F1
#
_entry.id   AF-A0A2G9QKQ9-F1
#
_cell.length_a   1.000
_cell.length_b   1.000
_cell.length_c   1.000
_cell.angle_alpha   90.00
_cell.angle_beta   90.00
_cell.angle_gamma   90.00
#
_symmetry.space_group_name_H-M   'P 1'
#
loop_
_entity.id
_entity.type
_entity.pdbx_description
1 polymer ?
#
loop_
_entity_poly.entity_id
_entity_poly.type
_entity_poly.pdbx_seq_one_letter_code
_entity_poly.pdbx_strand_id
1 'polypeptide(L)'
;MKLGQYPSNSNSYCLQRKGKDPTEHKPEVILNNFTTRLGHSIGRMFASLFPHDPHFVGRQVATFHNQRDYIFFRYHRYLFKSEKKVGIQELGPRFTLKLRSLQKGTFDSKYGEYEWVHKRHEMDTNRRKFHL
;
A
#
# COMPACT_ATOMS: atom_id res chain seq x y z
N MET A 1 13.26 -9.90 7.70
CA MET A 1 12.22 -9.26 8.52
C MET A 1 12.17 -9.96 9.86
N LYS A 2 12.60 -9.29 10.94
CA LYS A 2 12.42 -9.83 12.29
C LYS A 2 10.95 -9.71 12.65
N LEU A 3 10.30 -10.85 12.90
CA LEU A 3 9.01 -10.91 13.58
C LEU A 3 9.25 -10.40 15.01
N GLY A 4 9.02 -9.11 15.24
CA GLY A 4 8.91 -8.59 16.60
C GLY A 4 7.84 -9.39 17.34
N GLN A 5 8.17 -9.86 18.53
CA GLN A 5 7.26 -10.61 19.39
C GLN A 5 6.04 -9.74 19.72
N TYR A 6 4.92 -9.98 19.05
CA TYR A 6 3.63 -9.44 19.46
C TYR A 6 3.11 -10.31 20.59
N PRO A 7 2.72 -9.73 21.74
CA PRO A 7 2.33 -10.52 22.91
C PRO A 7 1.12 -11.39 22.59
N SER A 8 1.31 -12.70 22.68
CA SER A 8 0.28 -13.73 22.65
C SER A 8 -0.45 -13.81 23.99
N ASN A 9 -0.90 -12.67 24.54
CA ASN A 9 -1.69 -12.69 25.76
C ASN A 9 -3.15 -13.00 25.46
N SER A 10 -3.52 -14.23 25.84
CA SER A 10 -4.88 -14.67 26.10
C SER A 10 -5.61 -13.67 27.01
N ASN A 11 -6.86 -13.36 26.64
CA ASN A 11 -7.91 -12.74 27.48
C ASN A 11 -8.12 -11.22 27.54
N SER A 12 -7.62 -10.43 26.60
CA SER A 12 -8.22 -9.09 26.38
C SER A 12 -7.93 -8.57 24.97
N TYR A 13 -8.96 -8.11 24.26
CA TYR A 13 -8.91 -7.63 22.87
C TYR A 13 -8.65 -8.71 21.81
N CYS A 14 -9.36 -9.83 21.90
CA CYS A 14 -9.91 -10.35 20.66
C CYS A 14 -10.83 -9.24 20.14
N LEU A 15 -10.37 -8.44 19.17
CA LEU A 15 -11.29 -7.72 18.30
C LEU A 15 -12.13 -8.81 17.63
N GLN A 16 -13.19 -9.24 18.32
CA GLN A 16 -14.35 -9.92 17.74
C GLN A 16 -14.67 -9.19 16.45
N ARG A 17 -15.20 -9.90 15.45
CA ARG A 17 -15.58 -9.33 14.15
C ARG A 17 -16.36 -8.02 14.36
N LYS A 18 -15.64 -6.90 14.47
CA LYS A 18 -16.21 -5.57 14.48
C LYS A 18 -16.85 -5.41 13.11
N GLY A 19 -17.79 -4.48 13.00
CA GLY A 19 -18.36 -4.08 11.72
C GLY A 19 -17.29 -3.92 10.64
N LYS A 20 -17.70 -3.99 9.38
CA LYS A 20 -16.77 -3.86 8.24
C LYS A 20 -16.04 -2.51 8.22
N ASP A 21 -16.44 -1.58 9.07
CA ASP A 21 -15.89 -0.25 9.14
C ASP A 21 -14.48 -0.21 9.79
N PRO A 22 -13.62 0.67 9.28
CA PRO A 22 -12.34 0.98 9.90
C PRO A 22 -12.52 1.47 11.34
N THR A 23 -11.57 1.12 12.21
CA THR A 23 -11.45 1.76 13.53
C THR A 23 -10.63 3.05 13.43
N GLU A 24 -10.61 3.85 14.49
CA GLU A 24 -9.80 5.07 14.61
C GLU A 24 -8.27 4.81 14.60
N HIS A 25 -7.84 3.56 14.75
CA HIS A 25 -6.42 3.21 14.76
C HIS A 25 -5.72 3.52 13.43
N LYS A 26 -4.56 4.17 13.51
CA LYS A 26 -3.69 4.45 12.36
C LYS A 26 -3.18 3.13 11.75
N PRO A 27 -3.31 2.94 10.43
CA PRO A 27 -2.92 1.69 9.79
C PRO A 27 -1.41 1.58 9.54
N GLU A 28 -0.93 0.35 9.43
CA GLU A 28 0.38 0.04 8.87
C GLU A 28 0.37 0.18 7.35
N VAL A 29 1.48 0.64 6.74
CA VAL A 29 1.61 0.73 5.28
C VAL A 29 2.59 -0.31 4.78
N ILE A 30 2.14 -1.11 3.81
CA ILE A 30 2.97 -2.11 3.12
C ILE A 30 3.15 -1.68 1.67
N LEU A 31 4.40 -1.50 1.26
CA LEU A 31 4.79 -1.25 -0.13
C LEU A 31 5.53 -2.48 -0.67
N ASN A 32 4.96 -3.15 -1.66
CA ASN A 32 5.54 -4.35 -2.26
C ASN A 32 5.94 -4.10 -3.72
N ASN A 33 7.13 -4.58 -4.10
CA ASN A 33 7.66 -4.59 -5.47
C ASN A 33 7.84 -3.21 -6.13
N PHE A 34 8.13 -2.16 -5.36
CA PHE A 34 8.58 -0.87 -5.88
C PHE A 34 10.12 -0.85 -5.90
N THR A 35 10.72 -1.47 -6.91
CA THR A 35 12.18 -1.74 -6.94
C THR A 35 12.96 -0.77 -7.83
N THR A 36 12.29 -0.09 -8.74
CA THR A 36 12.95 0.86 -9.64
C THR A 36 13.15 2.22 -8.96
N ARG A 37 13.97 3.10 -9.56
CA ARG A 37 14.14 4.48 -9.05
C ARG A 37 12.81 5.24 -9.00
N LEU A 38 12.02 5.13 -10.07
CA LEU A 38 10.68 5.73 -10.15
C LEU A 38 9.75 5.10 -9.11
N GLY A 39 9.78 3.77 -8.99
CA GLY A 39 9.02 3.03 -7.99
C GLY A 39 9.31 3.46 -6.57
N HIS A 40 10.58 3.66 -6.20
CA HIS A 40 10.94 4.17 -4.89
C HIS A 40 10.37 5.57 -4.62
N SER A 41 10.42 6.48 -5.61
CA SER A 41 9.81 7.82 -5.49
C SER A 41 8.30 7.73 -5.29
N ILE A 42 7.61 6.95 -6.12
CA ILE A 42 6.16 6.74 -6.05
C ILE A 42 5.76 6.05 -4.74
N GLY A 43 6.51 5.04 -4.32
CA GLY A 43 6.30 4.33 -3.06
C GLY A 43 6.39 5.28 -1.86
N ARG A 44 7.40 6.16 -1.83
CA ARG A 44 7.52 7.20 -0.79
C ARG A 44 6.35 8.17 -0.81
N MET A 45 5.89 8.60 -1.99
CA MET A 45 4.72 9.46 -2.15
C MET A 45 3.44 8.82 -1.62
N PHE A 46 3.24 7.52 -1.84
CA PHE A 46 2.11 6.80 -1.24
C PHE A 46 2.26 6.63 0.27
N ALA A 47 3.46 6.32 0.77
CA ALA A 47 3.70 6.20 2.21
C ALA A 47 3.44 7.52 2.95
N SER A 48 3.76 8.67 2.35
CA SER A 48 3.52 9.98 2.97
C SER A 48 2.04 10.36 3.09
N LEU A 49 1.13 9.63 2.44
CA LEU A 49 -0.31 9.83 2.63
C LEU A 49 -0.82 9.27 3.98
N PHE A 50 0.01 8.49 4.67
CA PHE A 50 -0.36 7.82 5.92
C PHE A 50 0.56 8.26 7.06
N PRO A 51 0.08 8.22 8.32
CA PRO A 51 0.93 8.48 9.47
C PRO A 51 2.08 7.48 9.58
N HIS A 52 3.27 7.97 9.94
CA HIS A 52 4.46 7.14 10.11
C HIS A 52 4.47 6.30 11.41
N ASP A 53 3.57 6.57 12.35
CA ASP A 53 3.43 5.88 13.63
C ASP A 53 2.17 5.00 13.63
N PRO A 54 2.28 3.72 13.23
CA PRO A 54 1.14 2.81 13.11
C PRO A 54 0.72 2.21 14.46
N HIS A 55 -0.60 2.06 14.65
CA HIS A 55 -1.15 1.41 15.83
C HIS A 55 -1.41 -0.08 15.56
N PHE A 56 -0.44 -0.94 15.90
CA PHE A 56 -0.51 -2.40 15.71
C PHE A 56 -1.71 -3.05 16.42
N VAL A 57 -2.21 -2.46 17.51
CA VAL A 57 -3.40 -2.92 18.24
C VAL A 57 -4.65 -2.95 17.35
N GLY A 58 -4.77 -1.99 16.42
CA GLY A 58 -5.89 -1.91 15.48
C GLY A 58 -5.84 -2.95 14.36
N ARG A 59 -4.65 -3.54 14.11
CA ARG A 59 -4.37 -4.54 13.08
C ARG A 59 -4.82 -4.13 11.68
N GLN A 60 -4.85 -2.83 11.40
CA GLN A 60 -5.30 -2.26 10.13
C GLN A 60 -4.09 -2.03 9.23
N VAL A 61 -4.22 -2.37 7.95
CA VAL A 61 -3.12 -2.34 6.98
C VAL A 61 -3.61 -1.78 5.65
N ALA A 62 -2.88 -0.78 5.15
CA ALA A 62 -2.95 -0.29 3.79
C ALA A 62 -1.82 -0.91 2.98
N THR A 63 -2.15 -1.71 1.97
CA THR A 63 -1.16 -2.35 1.10
C THR A 63 -1.21 -1.77 -0.30
N PHE A 64 -0.05 -1.35 -0.79
CA PHE A 64 0.21 -1.05 -2.18
C PHE A 64 1.11 -2.15 -2.73
N HIS A 65 0.56 -2.98 -3.61
CA HIS A 65 1.31 -4.05 -4.26
C HIS A 65 1.49 -3.74 -5.73
N ASN A 66 2.74 -3.51 -6.14
CA ASN A 66 3.07 -3.34 -7.55
C ASN A 66 3.23 -4.69 -8.24
N GLN A 67 2.48 -4.90 -9.32
CA GLN A 67 2.58 -6.08 -10.16
C GLN A 67 2.43 -5.67 -11.62
N ARG A 68 3.52 -5.78 -12.39
CA ARG A 68 3.58 -5.43 -13.82
C ARG A 68 3.10 -3.99 -14.11
N ASP A 69 3.60 -3.02 -13.34
CA ASP A 69 3.21 -1.60 -13.39
C ASP A 69 1.74 -1.29 -13.04
N TYR A 70 1.02 -2.27 -12.49
CA TYR A 70 -0.28 -2.06 -11.84
C TYR A 70 -0.11 -2.06 -10.33
N ILE A 71 -0.56 -1.00 -9.69
CA ILE A 71 -0.51 -0.85 -8.24
C ILE A 71 -1.86 -1.24 -7.69
N PHE A 72 -1.90 -2.40 -7.04
CA PHE A 72 -3.08 -2.90 -6.35
C PHE A 72 -3.13 -2.32 -4.94
N PHE A 73 -4.14 -1.51 -4.67
CA PHE A 73 -4.41 -1.01 -3.33
C PHE A 73 -5.42 -1.91 -2.61
N ARG A 74 -5.12 -2.23 -1.35
CA ARG A 74 -6.05 -2.95 -0.47
C ARG A 74 -5.97 -2.41 0.95
N TYR A 75 -7.12 -2.06 1.52
CA TYR A 75 -7.25 -1.70 2.93
C TYR A 75 -7.96 -2.82 3.70
N HIS A 76 -7.24 -3.42 4.66
CA HIS A 76 -7.72 -4.63 5.34
C HIS A 76 -7.25 -4.70 6.79
N ARG A 77 -7.95 -5.52 7.58
CA ARG A 77 -7.57 -5.90 8.94
C ARG A 77 -7.08 -7.34 8.96
N TYR A 78 -5.97 -7.60 9.66
CA TYR A 78 -5.52 -8.98 9.90
C TYR A 78 -6.01 -9.48 11.28
N LEU A 79 -6.40 -10.74 11.34
CA LEU A 79 -6.82 -11.43 12.55
C LEU A 79 -6.01 -12.70 12.71
N PHE A 80 -5.21 -12.79 13.77
CA PHE A 80 -4.52 -14.03 14.12
C PHE A 80 -5.57 -15.06 14.57
N LYS A 81 -5.71 -16.14 13.81
CA LYS A 81 -6.53 -17.30 14.18
C LYS A 81 -5.71 -18.31 14.99
N SER A 82 -4.41 -18.40 14.69
CA SER A 82 -3.40 -19.15 15.44
C SER A 82 -2.03 -18.53 15.17
N GLU A 83 -0.97 -19.01 15.85
CA GLU A 83 0.41 -18.55 15.63
C GLU A 83 0.88 -18.61 14.17
N LYS A 84 0.31 -19.54 13.37
CA LYS A 84 0.70 -19.76 11.96
C LYS A 84 -0.38 -19.36 10.96
N LYS A 85 -1.57 -18.95 11.41
CA LYS A 85 -2.71 -18.67 10.52
C LYS A 85 -3.28 -17.28 10.77
N VAL A 86 -3.32 -16.50 9.71
CA VAL A 86 -3.90 -15.15 9.69
C VAL A 86 -5.14 -15.15 8.80
N GLY A 87 -6.26 -14.64 9.32
CA GLY A 87 -7.42 -14.27 8.53
C GLY A 87 -7.34 -12.80 8.12
N ILE A 88 -7.91 -12.46 6.97
CA ILE A 88 -7.97 -11.09 6.45
C ILE A 88 -9.44 -10.67 6.35
N GLN A 89 -9.76 -9.47 6.80
CA GLN A 89 -11.05 -8.82 6.65
C GLN A 89 -10.88 -7.52 5.86
N GLU A 90 -11.60 -7.36 4.76
CA GLU A 90 -11.57 -6.13 3.96
C GLU A 90 -12.32 -5.02 4.71
N LEU A 91 -11.70 -3.83 4.80
CA LEU A 91 -12.24 -2.68 5.53
C LEU A 91 -12.60 -1.50 4.62
N GLY A 92 -12.07 -1.47 3.40
CA GLY A 92 -12.17 -0.32 2.53
C GLY A 92 -12.15 -0.69 1.05
N PRO A 93 -12.11 0.33 0.18
CA PRO A 93 -12.19 0.12 -1.25
C PRO A 93 -10.98 -0.66 -1.78
N ARG A 94 -11.22 -1.35 -2.89
CA ARG A 94 -10.20 -2.04 -3.67
C ARG A 94 -10.13 -1.37 -5.01
N PHE A 95 -8.95 -0.89 -5.36
CA PHE A 95 -8.73 -0.30 -6.66
C PHE A 95 -7.33 -0.61 -7.15
N THR A 96 -7.19 -0.50 -8.46
CA THR A 96 -5.93 -0.72 -9.16
C THR A 96 -5.56 0.59 -9.84
N LEU A 97 -4.37 1.08 -9.59
CA LEU A 97 -3.82 2.27 -10.22
C LEU A 97 -2.80 1.88 -11.29
N LYS A 98 -2.70 2.69 -12.35
CA LYS A 98 -1.60 2.65 -13.31
C LYS A 98 -1.01 4.06 -13.39
N LEU A 99 0.30 4.19 -13.19
CA LEU A 99 0.96 5.49 -13.29
C LEU A 99 0.89 6.00 -14.74
N ARG A 100 0.41 7.23 -14.92
CA ARG A 100 0.32 7.90 -16.23
C ARG A 100 1.41 8.94 -16.43
N SER A 101 1.66 9.73 -15.40
CA SER A 101 2.67 10.77 -15.42
C SER A 101 3.09 11.10 -13.99
N LEU A 102 4.28 11.66 -13.85
CA LEU A 102 4.82 12.23 -12.63
C LEU A 102 5.35 13.62 -12.96
N GLN A 103 4.82 14.65 -12.29
CA GLN A 103 5.32 16.01 -12.38
C GLN A 103 6.27 16.31 -11.23
N LYS A 104 7.21 17.22 -11.48
CA LYS A 104 8.10 17.75 -10.45
C LYS A 104 7.41 18.92 -9.73
N GLY A 105 7.38 18.87 -8.40
CA GLY A 105 6.75 19.90 -7.58
C GLY A 105 5.23 19.73 -7.45
N THR A 106 4.52 20.84 -7.28
CA THR A 106 3.06 20.86 -7.19
C THR A 106 2.41 20.66 -8.55
N PHE A 107 1.19 20.12 -8.57
CA PHE A 107 0.45 19.92 -9.81
C PHE A 107 0.21 21.26 -10.55
N ASP A 108 0.67 21.33 -11.79
CA ASP A 108 0.42 22.44 -12.72
C ASP A 108 -0.06 21.88 -14.06
N SER A 109 -1.25 22.33 -14.48
CA SER A 109 -1.91 21.89 -15.70
C SER A 109 -1.41 22.59 -16.96
N LYS A 110 -0.74 23.75 -16.83
CA LYS A 110 -0.29 24.57 -17.98
C LYS A 110 1.21 24.45 -18.22
N TYR A 111 2.01 24.57 -17.16
CA TYR A 111 3.47 24.66 -17.27
C TYR A 111 4.21 23.61 -16.44
N GLY A 112 3.50 22.57 -15.97
CA GLY A 112 4.08 21.51 -15.15
C GLY A 112 5.22 20.76 -15.86
N GLU A 113 6.38 20.72 -15.22
CA GLU A 113 7.53 19.92 -15.68
C GLU A 113 7.29 18.45 -15.36
N TYR A 114 7.30 17.59 -16.38
CA TYR A 114 7.13 16.16 -16.21
C TYR A 114 8.48 15.46 -16.00
N GLU A 115 8.64 14.82 -14.84
CA GLU A 115 9.77 13.93 -14.59
C GLU A 115 9.61 12.60 -15.33
N TRP A 116 8.37 12.11 -15.43
CA TRP A 116 8.08 10.88 -16.13
C TRP A 116 6.70 10.91 -16.79
N VAL A 117 6.59 10.33 -17.99
CA VAL A 117 5.33 10.18 -18.72
C VAL A 117 5.26 8.79 -19.33
N HIS A 118 4.11 8.13 -19.17
CA HIS A 118 3.86 6.82 -19.76
C HIS A 118 3.58 6.94 -21.27
N LYS A 119 4.63 6.71 -22.07
CA LYS A 119 4.53 6.70 -23.53
C LYS A 119 4.11 5.33 -24.04
N ARG A 120 2.81 5.11 -24.19
CA ARG A 120 2.21 3.81 -24.55
C ARG A 120 2.92 3.11 -25.72
N HIS A 121 3.13 3.80 -26.83
CA HIS A 121 3.73 3.21 -28.04
C HIS A 121 5.20 2.81 -27.88
N GLU A 122 5.94 3.47 -26.99
CA GLU A 122 7.35 3.16 -26.77
C GLU A 122 7.50 2.10 -25.67
N MET A 123 6.73 2.24 -24.59
CA MET A 123 6.89 1.48 -23.35
C MET A 123 6.15 0.13 -23.38
N ASP A 124 4.97 0.06 -24.00
CA ASP A 124 4.21 -1.20 -24.05
C ASP A 124 4.74 -2.19 -25.09
N THR A 125 5.72 -1.80 -25.91
CA THR A 125 6.37 -2.67 -26.90
C THR A 125 7.11 -3.84 -26.24
N ASN A 126 7.78 -3.59 -25.10
CA ASN A 126 8.44 -4.64 -24.34
C ASN A 126 7.67 -5.00 -23.06
N ARG A 127 6.83 -6.03 -23.16
CA ARG A 127 5.99 -6.53 -22.05
C ARG A 127 6.77 -7.11 -20.85
N ARG A 128 8.09 -7.26 -20.94
CA ARG A 128 8.96 -7.75 -19.85
C ARG A 128 9.63 -6.61 -19.09
N LYS A 129 9.57 -5.38 -19.60
CA LYS A 129 10.15 -4.19 -18.95
C LYS A 129 9.08 -3.53 -18.10
N PHE A 130 9.41 -3.27 -16.84
CA PHE A 130 8.55 -2.58 -15.88
C PHE A 130 9.25 -1.32 -15.38
N HIS A 131 8.46 -0.32 -15.01
CA HIS A 131 8.93 1.02 -14.69
C HIS A 131 8.72 1.42 -13.23
N LEU A 132 7.94 0.66 -12.47
CA LEU A 132 7.70 0.83 -11.03
C LEU A 132 8.48 -0.24 -10.24
#